data_AF-A0A0K0ED94-F1
#
_entry.id   AF-A0A0K0ED94-F1
#
_cell.length_a   1.000
_cell.length_b   1.000
_cell.length_c   1.000
_cell.angle_alpha   90.00
_cell.angle_beta   90.00
_cell.angle_gamma   90.00
#
_symmetry.space_group_name_H-M   'P 1'
#
loop_
_entity.id
_entity.type
_entity.pdbx_description
1 polymer ?
#
loop_
_entity_poly.entity_id
_entity_poly.type
_entity_poly.pdbx_seq_one_letter_code
_entity_poly.pdbx_strand_id
1 'polypeptide(L)'
;MFYFVFLIFLFTFLNNEINGLECQRCEGWTGKNPPGWIRDINTECANRNNQCFTNFYCLKIVNPKGRHSTYETYSSKCYDSNQLVTYPGRTESIENDKCYEVSDGGTPAIVKKYCFCRDKDHCNGNNKNLLNKILLLIIFTKIILNFFY
;
A
#
# COMPACT_ATOMS: atom_id res chain seq x y z
N MET A 1 -7.54 34.51 -19.55
CA MET A 1 -7.13 34.39 -18.13
C MET A 1 -7.70 33.16 -17.42
N PHE A 2 -9.00 32.85 -17.51
CA PHE A 2 -9.61 31.76 -16.73
C PHE A 2 -9.18 30.33 -17.11
N TYR A 3 -8.98 30.04 -18.40
CA TYR A 3 -8.41 28.75 -18.83
C TYR A 3 -7.01 28.49 -18.24
N PHE A 4 -6.22 29.53 -18.02
CA PHE A 4 -4.91 29.41 -17.37
C PHE A 4 -5.07 29.00 -15.89
N VAL A 5 -6.04 29.55 -15.17
CA VAL A 5 -6.32 29.17 -13.76
C VAL A 5 -6.78 27.71 -13.68
N PHE A 6 -7.66 27.28 -14.58
CA PHE A 6 -8.09 25.88 -14.66
C PHE A 6 -6.93 24.94 -15.00
N LEU A 7 -6.08 25.31 -15.96
CA LEU A 7 -4.88 24.55 -16.31
C LEU A 7 -3.89 24.46 -15.16
N ILE A 8 -3.63 25.57 -14.44
CA ILE A 8 -2.76 25.58 -13.26
C ILE A 8 -3.32 24.67 -12.17
N PHE A 9 -4.64 24.71 -11.92
CA PHE A 9 -5.29 23.83 -10.93
C PHE A 9 -5.20 22.36 -11.33
N LEU A 10 -5.40 22.05 -12.61
CA LEU A 10 -5.24 20.69 -13.14
C LEU A 10 -3.78 20.23 -13.00
N PHE A 11 -2.81 21.13 -13.22
CA PHE A 11 -1.39 20.86 -13.03
C PHE A 11 -1.01 20.61 -11.57
N THR A 12 -1.53 21.40 -10.62
CA THR A 12 -1.28 21.18 -9.18
C THR A 12 -1.98 19.93 -8.67
N PHE A 13 -3.12 19.53 -9.24
CA PHE A 13 -3.76 18.25 -8.94
C PHE A 13 -2.97 17.04 -9.45
N LEU A 14 -2.27 17.19 -10.58
CA LEU A 14 -1.45 16.13 -11.18
C LEU A 14 -0.08 16.00 -10.52
N ASN A 15 0.52 17.10 -10.08
CA ASN A 15 1.79 17.11 -9.39
C ASN A 15 1.61 16.65 -7.94
N ASN A 16 1.44 15.34 -7.73
CA ASN A 16 1.85 14.76 -6.45
C ASN A 16 3.39 14.73 -6.48
N GLU A 17 4.04 15.75 -5.91
CA GLU A 17 5.43 15.55 -5.51
C GLU A 17 5.44 14.34 -4.58
N ILE A 18 6.18 13.29 -4.98
CA ILE A 18 6.39 12.11 -4.16
C ILE A 18 7.39 12.53 -3.10
N ASN A 19 6.92 13.20 -2.06
CA ASN A 19 7.61 13.18 -0.78
C ASN A 19 7.79 11.71 -0.39
N GLY A 20 8.93 11.38 0.23
CA GLY A 20 9.26 10.00 0.62
C GLY A 20 8.05 9.31 1.24
N LEU A 21 7.74 8.12 0.74
CA LEU A 21 6.60 7.32 1.18
C LEU A 21 6.86 6.86 2.61
N GLU A 22 6.02 7.29 3.54
CA GLU A 22 6.00 6.76 4.89
C GLU A 22 5.27 5.41 4.90
N CYS A 23 5.97 4.36 5.29
CA CYS A 23 5.40 3.04 5.50
C CYS A 23 5.45 2.69 6.99
N GLN A 24 4.32 2.24 7.53
CA GLN A 24 4.28 1.71 8.87
C GLN A 24 4.88 0.30 8.92
N ARG A 25 5.82 0.06 9.85
CA ARG A 25 6.27 -1.30 10.16
C ARG A 25 5.28 -1.94 11.12
N CYS A 26 4.66 -3.02 10.70
CA CYS A 26 3.57 -3.61 11.46
C CYS A 26 3.53 -5.11 11.34
N GLU A 27 3.23 -5.78 12.44
CA GLU A 27 2.84 -7.18 12.45
C GLU A 27 1.35 -7.26 12.73
N GLY A 28 0.63 -8.03 11.92
CA GLY A 28 -0.81 -8.15 12.03
C GLY A 28 -1.31 -9.45 11.43
N TRP A 29 -2.63 -9.55 11.28
CA TRP A 29 -3.24 -10.69 10.63
C TRP A 29 -4.50 -10.31 9.86
N THR A 30 -4.89 -11.14 8.90
CA THR A 30 -6.18 -11.07 8.22
C THR A 30 -7.03 -12.28 8.63
N GLY A 31 -8.33 -12.09 8.83
CA GLY A 31 -9.24 -13.13 9.33
C GLY A 31 -9.48 -13.07 10.83
N LYS A 32 -9.85 -14.21 11.43
CA LYS A 32 -10.19 -14.33 12.86
C LYS A 32 -9.00 -14.01 13.75
N ASN A 33 -9.23 -13.49 14.95
CA ASN A 33 -8.14 -13.18 15.89
C ASN A 33 -7.35 -14.46 16.26
N PRO A 34 -6.01 -14.46 16.09
CA PRO A 34 -5.13 -15.47 16.65
C PRO A 34 -5.27 -15.50 18.18
N PRO A 35 -5.10 -16.67 18.80
CA PRO A 35 -5.03 -16.76 20.26
C PRO A 35 -3.91 -15.86 20.81
N GLY A 36 -4.24 -14.99 21.77
CA GLY A 36 -3.28 -14.11 22.45
C GLY A 36 -2.88 -12.85 21.70
N TRP A 37 -3.41 -12.61 20.49
CA TRP A 37 -3.13 -11.40 19.72
C TRP A 37 -4.26 -10.37 19.88
N ILE A 38 -3.90 -9.11 20.10
CA ILE A 38 -4.81 -7.96 20.23
C ILE A 38 -4.45 -6.96 19.13
N ARG A 39 -5.45 -6.46 18.38
CA ARG A 39 -5.22 -5.34 17.45
C ARG A 39 -5.25 -4.04 18.23
N ASP A 40 -4.41 -3.09 17.84
CA ASP A 40 -4.60 -1.70 18.22
C ASP A 40 -5.97 -1.22 17.69
N ILE A 41 -6.69 -0.44 18.49
CA ILE A 41 -8.04 0.05 18.17
C ILE A 41 -8.03 0.99 16.96
N ASN A 42 -6.91 1.66 16.71
CA ASN A 42 -6.79 2.68 15.65
C ASN A 42 -6.12 2.16 14.37
N THR A 43 -5.63 0.92 14.34
CA THR A 43 -4.89 0.38 13.20
C THR A 43 -5.21 -1.10 12.95
N GLU A 44 -4.87 -1.62 11.78
CA GLU A 44 -5.01 -3.06 11.49
C GLU A 44 -3.85 -3.90 12.07
N CYS A 45 -3.00 -3.26 12.88
CA CYS A 45 -1.76 -3.79 13.43
C CYS A 45 -1.94 -4.38 14.82
N ALA A 46 -1.25 -5.48 15.07
CA ALA A 46 -1.07 -6.03 16.41
C ALA A 46 0.11 -5.36 17.12
N ASN A 47 1.22 -5.23 16.39
CA ASN A 47 2.43 -4.61 16.87
C ASN A 47 2.89 -3.57 15.84
N ARG A 48 2.78 -2.29 16.21
CA ARG A 48 3.27 -1.18 15.40
C ARG A 48 4.69 -0.84 15.86
N ASN A 49 5.66 -1.12 15.01
CA ASN A 49 7.03 -0.62 15.16
C ASN A 49 7.13 0.80 14.57
N ASN A 50 8.30 1.44 14.73
CA ASN A 50 8.58 2.74 14.11
C ASN A 50 8.27 2.74 12.61
N GLN A 51 7.73 3.86 12.12
CA GLN A 51 7.59 4.10 10.68
C GLN A 51 8.96 4.17 9.99
N CYS A 52 8.98 3.85 8.69
CA CYS A 52 10.14 4.04 7.85
C CYS A 52 9.75 4.82 6.59
N PHE A 53 10.73 5.46 5.96
CA PHE A 53 10.53 6.24 4.74
C PHE A 53 11.26 5.59 3.58
N THR A 54 10.62 5.50 2.43
CA THR A 54 11.20 4.94 1.20
C THR A 54 10.71 5.70 -0.02
N ASN A 55 11.51 5.73 -1.09
CA ASN A 55 11.08 6.31 -2.38
C ASN A 55 10.44 5.28 -3.31
N PHE A 56 10.52 4.00 -2.93
CA PHE A 56 10.17 2.87 -3.77
C PHE A 56 8.79 2.32 -3.40
N TYR A 57 8.70 1.42 -2.41
CA TYR A 57 7.45 0.72 -2.08
C TYR A 57 7.31 0.42 -0.59
N CYS A 58 6.08 0.51 -0.08
CA CYS A 58 5.67 -0.24 1.10
C CYS A 58 5.45 -1.70 0.73
N LEU A 59 5.95 -2.60 1.56
CA LEU A 59 5.87 -4.05 1.36
C LEU A 59 5.04 -4.67 2.48
N LYS A 60 4.06 -5.50 2.12
CA LYS A 60 3.37 -6.43 3.01
C LYS A 60 3.75 -7.86 2.66
N ILE A 61 4.34 -8.57 3.61
CA ILE A 61 4.71 -9.98 3.53
C ILE A 61 3.63 -10.79 4.26
N VAL A 62 2.86 -11.57 3.52
CA VAL A 62 1.86 -12.48 4.08
C VAL A 62 2.47 -13.87 4.20
N ASN A 63 2.41 -14.44 5.40
CA ASN A 63 2.83 -15.81 5.65
C ASN A 63 1.75 -16.78 5.13
N PRO A 64 2.15 -17.97 4.65
CA PRO A 64 1.18 -18.96 4.20
C PRO A 64 0.26 -19.37 5.35
N LYS A 65 -1.03 -19.51 5.04
CA LYS A 65 -2.03 -19.98 5.99
C LYS A 65 -1.70 -21.40 6.46
N GLY A 66 -1.58 -21.59 7.78
CA GLY A 66 -1.47 -22.93 8.34
C GLY A 66 -2.72 -23.78 8.05
N ARG A 67 -2.56 -25.11 7.92
CA ARG A 67 -3.65 -26.04 7.54
C ARG A 67 -4.94 -25.89 8.36
N HIS A 68 -4.82 -25.50 9.63
CA HIS A 68 -5.96 -25.32 10.55
C HIS A 68 -6.09 -23.88 11.07
N SER A 69 -5.36 -22.93 10.48
CA SER A 69 -5.46 -21.53 10.88
C SER A 69 -6.70 -20.90 10.25
N THR A 70 -7.39 -20.05 11.00
CA THR A 70 -8.48 -19.19 10.49
C THR A 70 -8.00 -17.79 10.13
N TYR A 71 -6.69 -17.58 10.20
CA TYR A 71 -6.03 -16.30 9.96
C TYR A 71 -4.72 -16.47 9.19
N GLU A 72 -4.33 -15.39 8.53
CA GLU A 72 -3.04 -15.25 7.86
C GLU A 72 -2.28 -14.13 8.55
N THR A 73 -1.08 -14.42 9.06
CA THR A 73 -0.24 -13.38 9.63
C THR A 73 0.47 -12.62 8.53
N TYR A 74 0.66 -11.32 8.72
CA TYR A 74 1.43 -10.50 7.82
C TYR A 74 2.40 -9.62 8.61
N SER A 75 3.51 -9.28 7.97
CA SER A 75 4.39 -8.21 8.41
C SER A 75 4.53 -7.17 7.30
N SER A 76 4.66 -5.90 7.66
CA SER A 76 4.89 -4.82 6.71
C SER A 76 6.16 -4.04 7.03
N LYS A 77 6.82 -3.54 5.98
CA LYS A 77 8.08 -2.78 6.04
C LYS A 77 8.29 -1.95 4.78
N CYS A 78 9.27 -1.06 4.80
CA CYS A 78 9.77 -0.39 3.60
C CYS A 78 10.58 -1.36 2.73
N TYR A 79 10.53 -1.14 1.42
CA TYR A 79 11.34 -1.83 0.45
C TYR A 79 12.02 -0.84 -0.48
N ASP A 80 13.35 -0.78 -0.43
CA ASP A 80 14.17 0.29 -1.03
C ASP A 80 14.72 -0.05 -2.42
N SER A 81 14.02 -0.91 -3.15
CA SER A 81 14.41 -1.35 -4.49
C SER A 81 13.18 -1.45 -5.40
N ASN A 82 13.39 -1.29 -6.70
CA ASN A 82 12.38 -1.56 -7.73
C ASN A 82 12.48 -2.98 -8.29
N GLN A 83 13.39 -3.80 -7.76
CA GLN A 83 13.64 -5.17 -8.18
C GLN A 83 13.46 -6.12 -7.01
N LEU A 84 12.72 -7.20 -7.25
CA LEU A 84 12.56 -8.32 -6.32
C LEU A 84 13.46 -9.46 -6.77
N VAL A 85 14.35 -9.90 -5.90
CA VAL A 85 15.13 -11.13 -6.09
C VAL A 85 14.38 -12.28 -5.43
N THR A 86 13.96 -13.27 -6.21
CA THR A 86 13.31 -14.49 -5.74
C THR A 86 14.24 -15.68 -5.87
N TYR A 87 14.11 -16.68 -5.00
CA TYR A 87 14.81 -17.95 -5.19
C TYR A 87 14.25 -18.65 -6.45
N PRO A 88 15.09 -19.24 -7.33
CA PRO A 88 16.55 -19.42 -7.25
C PRO A 88 17.36 -18.35 -8.02
N GLY A 89 17.36 -17.10 -7.55
CA GLY A 89 18.15 -16.00 -8.12
C GLY A 89 17.51 -15.29 -9.30
N ARG A 90 16.19 -15.40 -9.49
CA ARG A 90 15.47 -14.62 -10.51
C ARG A 90 15.25 -13.20 -10.01
N THR A 91 15.39 -12.23 -10.91
CA THR A 91 15.10 -10.82 -10.61
C THR A 91 13.90 -10.39 -11.42
N GLU A 92 12.89 -9.85 -10.75
CA GLU A 92 11.66 -9.34 -11.35
C GLU A 92 11.50 -7.86 -11.02
N SER A 93 11.00 -7.08 -11.97
CA SER A 93 10.65 -5.67 -11.73
C SER A 93 9.37 -5.59 -10.91
N ILE A 94 9.38 -4.81 -9.83
CA ILE A 94 8.23 -4.62 -8.95
C ILE A 94 7.23 -3.67 -9.63
N GLU A 95 5.95 -4.04 -9.57
CA GLU A 95 4.85 -3.18 -10.04
C GLU A 95 4.05 -2.73 -8.81
N ASN A 96 3.50 -1.52 -8.89
CA ASN A 96 2.64 -1.00 -7.82
C ASN A 96 1.35 -1.82 -7.69
N ASP A 97 0.88 -2.01 -6.45
CA ASP A 97 -0.32 -2.79 -6.10
C ASP A 97 -0.28 -4.26 -6.59
N LYS A 98 0.93 -4.82 -6.81
CA LYS A 98 1.13 -6.20 -7.24
C LYS A 98 1.73 -7.07 -6.13
N CYS A 99 1.30 -8.32 -6.08
CA CYS A 99 1.81 -9.32 -5.15
C CYS A 99 2.59 -10.41 -5.87
N TYR A 100 3.69 -10.83 -5.28
CA TYR A 100 4.60 -11.85 -5.78
C TYR A 100 4.70 -13.02 -4.80
N GLU A 101 4.72 -14.25 -5.31
CA GLU A 101 4.96 -15.43 -4.49
C GLU A 101 6.47 -15.69 -4.43
N VAL A 102 7.02 -15.67 -3.22
CA VAL A 102 8.46 -15.80 -2.97
C VAL A 102 8.69 -17.05 -2.13
N SER A 103 9.37 -18.01 -2.71
CA SER A 103 9.88 -19.19 -2.00
C SER A 103 11.21 -18.88 -1.32
N ASP A 104 11.42 -19.44 -0.13
CA ASP A 104 12.70 -19.40 0.59
C ASP A 104 13.73 -20.43 0.07
N GLY A 105 13.35 -21.30 -0.86
CA GLY A 105 14.22 -22.37 -1.37
C GLY A 105 14.47 -23.52 -0.40
N GLY A 106 13.78 -23.56 0.74
CA GLY A 106 13.89 -24.63 1.73
C GLY A 106 13.30 -25.96 1.26
N THR A 107 13.51 -27.02 2.04
CA THR A 107 12.85 -28.33 1.87
C THR A 107 12.21 -28.77 3.19
N PRO A 108 10.88 -28.61 3.39
CA PRO A 108 9.90 -28.08 2.43
C PRO A 108 10.04 -26.56 2.23
N ALA A 109 9.73 -26.09 1.03
CA ALA A 109 9.77 -24.68 0.70
C ALA A 109 8.60 -23.92 1.36
N ILE A 110 8.88 -22.79 1.99
CA ILE A 110 7.86 -21.87 2.50
C ILE A 110 7.65 -20.77 1.45
N VAL A 111 6.45 -20.72 0.89
CA VAL A 111 6.05 -19.66 -0.05
C VAL A 111 5.34 -18.56 0.71
N LYS A 112 5.91 -17.36 0.67
CA LYS A 112 5.33 -16.13 1.25
C LYS A 112 4.86 -15.22 0.13
N LYS A 113 3.82 -14.43 0.38
CA LYS A 113 3.29 -13.48 -0.61
C LYS A 113 3.74 -12.06 -0.28
N TYR A 114 4.47 -11.43 -1.20
CA TYR A 114 5.05 -10.10 -1.08
C TYR A 114 4.21 -9.12 -1.91
N CYS A 115 3.38 -8.31 -1.27
CA CYS A 115 2.56 -7.29 -1.91
C CYS A 115 3.23 -5.92 -1.79
N PHE A 116 3.40 -5.23 -2.91
CA PHE A 116 4.03 -3.92 -2.98
C PHE A 116 3.00 -2.84 -3.30
N CYS A 117 3.08 -1.71 -2.63
CA CYS A 117 2.20 -0.56 -2.83
C CYS A 117 2.94 0.76 -2.59
N ARG A 118 2.55 1.83 -3.30
CA ARG A 118 3.19 3.16 -3.24
C ARG A 118 2.30 4.24 -2.64
N ASP A 119 1.01 3.97 -2.49
CA ASP A 119 -0.01 4.95 -2.13
C ASP A 119 -0.83 4.55 -0.89
N LYS A 120 -0.53 3.40 -0.29
CA LYS A 120 -1.29 2.81 0.83
C LYS A 120 -0.36 2.19 1.85
N ASP A 121 -0.64 2.43 3.13
CA ASP A 121 -0.07 1.65 4.21
C ASP A 121 -0.61 0.21 4.20
N HIS A 122 0.28 -0.75 4.48
CA HIS A 122 -0.03 -2.19 4.56
C HIS A 122 -0.61 -2.82 3.29
N CYS A 123 -0.64 -2.12 2.15
CA CYS A 123 -1.25 -2.58 0.89
C CYS A 123 -2.68 -3.14 1.06
N ASN A 124 -3.39 -2.75 2.12
CA ASN A 124 -4.77 -3.14 2.34
C ASN A 124 -5.61 -2.20 1.49
N GLY A 125 -6.37 -2.77 0.56
CA GLY A 125 -7.14 -2.04 -0.44
C GLY A 125 -8.22 -1.16 0.17
N ASN A 126 -7.86 0.00 0.71
CA ASN A 126 -8.76 1.10 0.95
C ASN A 126 -8.36 2.24 0.02
N ASN A 127 -8.84 2.15 -1.22
CA ASN A 127 -8.73 3.19 -2.24
C ASN A 127 -9.64 4.40 -1.92
N LYS A 128 -9.60 4.90 -0.67
CA LYS A 128 -10.41 6.03 -0.21
C LYS A 128 -9.91 7.35 -0.81
N ASN A 129 -8.62 7.45 -1.11
CA ASN A 129 -8.02 8.67 -1.65
C ASN A 129 -8.45 8.98 -3.09
N LEU A 130 -8.65 7.96 -3.95
CA LEU A 130 -9.10 8.19 -5.33
C LEU A 130 -10.53 8.75 -5.38
N LEU A 131 -11.44 8.20 -4.57
CA LEU A 131 -12.82 8.66 -4.50
C LEU A 131 -12.91 10.11 -4.01
N ASN A 132 -12.15 10.46 -2.97
CA ASN A 132 -12.13 11.83 -2.45
C ASN A 132 -11.57 12.84 -3.48
N LYS A 133 -10.55 12.46 -4.25
CA LYS A 133 -9.99 13.30 -5.32
C LYS A 133 -10.99 13.53 -6.45
N ILE A 134 -11.68 12.48 -6.90
CA ILE A 134 -12.73 12.59 -7.93
C ILE A 134 -13.88 13.48 -7.44
N LEU A 135 -14.33 13.32 -6.19
CA LEU A 135 -15.39 14.13 -5.61
C LEU A 135 -15.00 15.62 -5.55
N LEU A 136 -13.77 15.94 -5.13
CA LEU A 136 -13.26 17.31 -5.12
C LEU A 136 -13.21 17.93 -6.53
N LEU A 137 -12.78 17.15 -7.54
CA LEU A 137 -12.77 17.61 -8.93
C LEU A 137 -14.18 17.92 -9.44
N ILE A 138 -15.17 17.10 -9.12
CA ILE A 138 -16.58 17.30 -9.49
C ILE A 138 -17.16 18.55 -8.81
N ILE A 139 -16.91 18.73 -7.51
CA ILE A 139 -17.37 19.92 -6.77
C ILE A 139 -16.75 21.19 -7.37
N PHE A 140 -15.46 21.17 -7.67
CA PHE A 140 -14.76 22.33 -8.20
C PHE A 140 -15.25 22.69 -9.61
N THR A 141 -15.45 21.70 -10.49
CA THR A 141 -16.04 21.94 -11.83
C THR A 141 -17.46 22.48 -11.73
N LYS A 142 -18.27 22.00 -10.78
CA LYS A 142 -19.60 22.57 -10.51
C LYS A 142 -19.56 24.01 -10.03
N ILE A 143 -18.64 24.37 -9.13
CA ILE A 143 -18.50 25.76 -8.65
C ILE A 143 -18.13 26.69 -9.81
N ILE A 144 -17.19 26.28 -10.67
CA ILE A 144 -16.84 27.04 -11.86
C ILE A 144 -18.08 27.20 -12.77
N LEU A 145 -18.78 26.11 -13.11
CA LEU A 145 -19.96 26.17 -13.98
C LEU A 145 -21.09 27.06 -13.43
N ASN A 146 -21.35 27.03 -12.12
CA ASN A 146 -22.38 27.86 -11.47
C ASN A 146 -21.99 29.33 -11.35
N PHE A 147 -20.70 29.67 -11.32
CA PHE A 147 -20.28 31.08 -11.26
C PHE A 147 -20.39 31.78 -12.63
N PHE A 148 -20.49 31.00 -13.71
CA PHE A 148 -20.53 31.50 -15.09
C PHE A 148 -21.88 31.29 -15.80
N TYR A 149 -22.90 30.74 -15.12
CA TYR A 149 -24.30 30.69 -15.55
C TYR A 149 -25.17 31.50 -14.58
#